data_AF-A0A8S1ARI1-F1
#
_entry.id   AF-A0A8S1ARI1-F1
#
_cell.length_a   1.000
_cell.length_b   1.000
_cell.length_c   1.000
_cell.angle_alpha   90.00
_cell.angle_beta   90.00
_cell.angle_gamma   90.00
#
_symmetry.space_group_name_H-M   'P 1'
#
loop_
_entity.id
_entity.type
_entity.pdbx_description
1 polymer ?
#
loop_
_entity_poly.entity_id
_entity_poly.type
_entity_poly.pdbx_seq_one_letter_code
_entity_poly.pdbx_strand_id
1 'polypeptide(L)'
;MVEGTSKNPLTKNNVFAYVCTENEYNKVSNLIASAVYHRLTATEKTDITHIRLIADGCGGQNKNCIVLGTCSKWLLENPCIHSIELIFPVTGHYFMPADQQFGVIERKLKNKEVILHPNEITEIIRETSSIVKFGSDCIVSDWRDKVRKVLKQTTSCSVQFKE
;
A
#
# COMPACT_ATOMS: atom_id res chain seq x y z
N MET A 1 0.14 2.16 -5.59
CA MET A 1 1.43 2.59 -5.03
C MET A 1 2.17 3.40 -6.07
N VAL A 2 2.79 4.49 -5.65
CA VAL A 2 3.57 5.37 -6.53
C VAL A 2 4.98 5.45 -6.00
N GLU A 3 5.96 5.32 -6.88
CA GLU A 3 7.39 5.42 -6.58
C GLU A 3 7.98 6.72 -7.11
N GLY A 4 8.95 7.26 -6.37
CA GLY A 4 9.62 8.51 -6.70
C GLY A 4 9.12 9.71 -5.89
N THR A 5 9.54 10.90 -6.30
CA THR A 5 9.22 12.14 -5.61
C THR A 5 7.87 12.70 -6.07
N SER A 6 7.31 13.64 -5.30
CA SER A 6 6.08 14.34 -5.68
C SER A 6 6.17 15.12 -7.00
N LYS A 7 7.38 15.36 -7.51
CA LYS A 7 7.63 16.06 -8.78
C LYS A 7 7.73 15.12 -9.98
N ASN A 8 7.89 13.81 -9.75
CA ASN A 8 8.05 12.86 -10.84
C ASN A 8 6.73 12.75 -11.64
N PRO A 9 6.80 12.72 -12.98
CA PRO A 9 5.61 12.43 -13.78
C PRO A 9 5.10 11.04 -13.44
N LEU A 10 3.77 10.89 -13.42
CA LEU A 10 3.13 9.63 -13.11
C LEU A 10 2.96 8.81 -14.38
N THR A 11 3.67 7.69 -14.45
CA THR A 11 3.78 6.81 -15.62
C THR A 11 3.58 5.36 -15.19
N LYS A 12 3.44 4.44 -16.14
CA LYS A 12 3.32 3.01 -15.82
C LYS A 12 4.56 2.44 -15.12
N ASN A 13 5.73 3.07 -15.28
CA ASN A 13 6.98 2.59 -14.70
C ASN A 13 7.08 2.87 -13.20
N ASN A 14 6.34 3.87 -12.70
CA ASN A 14 6.39 4.27 -11.29
C ASN A 14 5.02 4.26 -10.60
N VAL A 15 3.94 3.94 -11.32
CA VAL A 15 2.60 3.78 -10.76
C VAL A 15 2.19 2.32 -10.87
N PHE A 16 1.98 1.69 -9.72
CA PHE A 16 1.59 0.28 -9.60
C PHE A 16 0.21 0.18 -8.95
N ALA A 17 -0.77 -0.37 -9.67
CA ALA A 17 -2.10 -0.62 -9.14
C ALA A 17 -2.24 -2.08 -8.73
N TYR A 18 -2.48 -2.30 -7.44
CA TYR A 18 -2.77 -3.62 -6.90
C TYR A 18 -4.27 -3.87 -6.99
N VAL A 19 -4.68 -4.89 -7.73
CA VAL A 19 -6.09 -5.12 -8.07
C VAL A 19 -6.55 -6.51 -7.65
N CYS A 20 -7.80 -6.58 -7.21
CA CYS A 20 -8.58 -7.79 -7.02
C CYS A 20 -10.05 -7.46 -7.20
N THR A 21 -10.85 -8.47 -7.50
CA THR A 21 -12.32 -8.38 -7.42
C THR A 21 -12.79 -8.68 -6.00
N GLU A 22 -13.97 -8.19 -5.63
CA GLU A 22 -14.54 -8.40 -4.29
C GLU A 22 -14.80 -9.89 -3.98
N ASN A 23 -15.02 -10.69 -5.03
CA ASN A 23 -15.21 -12.14 -4.91
C ASN A 23 -13.92 -12.89 -4.54
N GLU A 24 -12.75 -12.31 -4.82
CA GLU A 24 -11.46 -12.94 -4.56
C GLU A 24 -10.93 -12.58 -3.16
N TYR A 25 -10.95 -11.28 -2.83
CA TYR A 25 -10.41 -10.79 -1.57
C TYR A 25 -11.21 -9.62 -1.02
N ASN A 26 -11.41 -9.63 0.30
CA ASN A 26 -11.95 -8.50 1.04
C ASN A 26 -10.87 -7.41 1.22
N LYS A 27 -11.28 -6.13 1.16
CA LYS A 27 -10.39 -4.99 1.38
C LYS A 27 -9.98 -4.86 2.86
N VAL A 28 -8.91 -5.54 3.25
CA VAL A 28 -8.42 -5.60 4.65
C VAL A 28 -6.92 -5.32 4.78
N SER A 29 -6.44 -5.10 6.01
CA SER A 29 -5.03 -4.85 6.33
C SER A 29 -4.05 -5.88 5.75
N ASN A 30 -4.45 -7.14 5.57
CA ASN A 30 -3.59 -8.18 4.97
C ASN A 30 -3.27 -7.91 3.50
N LEU A 31 -4.21 -7.37 2.72
CA LEU A 31 -3.97 -6.99 1.32
C LEU A 31 -2.97 -5.83 1.25
N ILE A 32 -3.18 -4.82 2.08
CA ILE A 32 -2.29 -3.64 2.15
C ILE A 32 -0.89 -4.07 2.56
N ALA A 33 -0.75 -4.85 3.65
CA ALA A 33 0.53 -5.35 4.11
C ALA A 33 1.25 -6.19 3.05
N SER A 34 0.52 -7.06 2.34
CA SER A 34 1.09 -7.87 1.26
C SER A 34 1.55 -7.02 0.08
N ALA A 35 0.75 -6.01 -0.33
CA ALA A 35 1.15 -5.08 -1.38
C ALA A 35 2.38 -4.27 -0.99
N VAL A 36 2.47 -3.81 0.27
CA VAL A 36 3.63 -3.04 0.77
C VAL A 36 4.86 -3.93 0.76
N TYR A 37 4.77 -5.14 1.32
CA TYR A 37 5.87 -6.11 1.33
C TYR A 37 6.33 -6.45 -0.09
N HIS A 38 5.39 -6.78 -0.99
CA HIS A 38 5.69 -7.06 -2.39
C HIS A 38 6.38 -5.88 -3.06
N ARG A 39 5.86 -4.66 -2.87
CA ARG A 39 6.45 -3.47 -3.49
C ARG A 39 7.85 -3.23 -2.97
N LEU A 40 8.02 -3.23 -1.65
CA LEU A 40 9.33 -3.10 -1.02
C LEU A 40 10.30 -4.14 -1.59
N THR A 41 9.93 -5.41 -1.74
CA THR A 41 10.83 -6.42 -2.32
C THR A 41 11.14 -6.15 -3.79
N ALA A 42 10.14 -5.81 -4.60
CA ALA A 42 10.29 -5.68 -6.05
C ALA A 42 10.96 -4.37 -6.52
N THR A 43 11.00 -3.32 -5.69
CA THR A 43 11.57 -2.01 -6.07
C THR A 43 13.08 -2.08 -6.05
N GLU A 44 13.74 -1.48 -7.03
CA GLU A 44 15.20 -1.43 -6.99
C GLU A 44 15.70 -0.42 -5.95
N LYS A 45 16.73 -0.80 -5.20
CA LYS A 45 17.21 -0.06 -4.01
C LYS A 45 18.70 0.23 -4.04
N THR A 46 19.33 0.20 -5.21
CA THR A 46 20.73 0.62 -5.36
C THR A 46 20.90 2.01 -4.73
N ASP A 47 21.85 2.11 -3.80
CA ASP A 47 22.20 3.34 -3.09
C ASP A 47 21.08 3.97 -2.22
N ILE A 48 19.99 3.23 -1.95
CA ILE A 48 18.93 3.67 -1.03
C ILE A 48 19.21 3.11 0.36
N THR A 49 19.20 3.99 1.36
CA THR A 49 19.38 3.63 2.77
C THR A 49 18.15 3.93 3.64
N HIS A 50 17.24 4.78 3.16
CA HIS A 50 16.08 5.26 3.90
C HIS A 50 14.84 5.21 2.99
N ILE A 51 13.75 4.64 3.48
CA ILE A 51 12.49 4.52 2.74
C ILE A 51 11.40 5.32 3.45
N ARG A 52 10.67 6.14 2.69
CA ARG A 52 9.48 6.86 3.18
C ARG A 52 8.22 6.28 2.56
N LEU A 53 7.34 5.74 3.38
CA LEU A 53 6.01 5.30 3.00
C LEU A 53 5.01 6.36 3.39
N ILE A 54 4.37 6.98 2.40
CA ILE A 54 3.35 8.02 2.63
C ILE A 54 1.99 7.40 2.33
N ALA A 55 1.06 7.48 3.29
CA ALA A 55 -0.28 6.92 3.16
C ALA A 55 -1.31 7.76 3.91
N ASP A 56 -2.58 7.61 3.54
CA ASP A 56 -3.69 8.15 4.33
C ASP A 56 -3.80 7.44 5.68
N GLY A 57 -4.33 8.16 6.68
CA GLY A 57 -4.41 7.70 8.06
C GLY A 57 -5.49 6.66 8.37
N CYS A 58 -5.94 5.86 7.40
CA CYS A 58 -7.05 4.91 7.59
C CYS A 58 -6.65 3.71 8.45
N GLY A 59 -7.22 3.61 9.66
CA GLY A 59 -6.86 2.57 10.64
C GLY A 59 -7.13 1.14 10.18
N GLY A 60 -8.23 0.91 9.45
CA GLY A 60 -8.57 -0.42 8.93
C GLY A 60 -7.64 -0.91 7.81
N GLN A 61 -6.84 -0.02 7.22
CA GLN A 61 -6.06 -0.29 6.02
C GLN A 61 -4.57 -0.01 6.23
N ASN A 62 -4.18 1.26 6.36
CA ASN A 62 -2.80 1.72 6.29
C ASN A 62 -2.20 2.04 7.68
N LYS A 63 -3.00 2.62 8.59
CA LYS A 63 -2.56 3.07 9.92
C LYS A 63 -2.84 2.01 11.00
N ASN A 64 -2.15 0.88 10.94
CA ASN A 64 -2.27 -0.18 11.94
C ASN A 64 -0.95 -0.93 12.20
N CYS A 65 -0.93 -1.72 13.27
CA CYS A 65 0.23 -2.51 13.66
C CYS A 65 0.58 -3.62 12.66
N ILE A 66 -0.35 -4.04 11.79
CA ILE A 66 -0.09 -5.08 10.79
C ILE A 66 0.86 -4.56 9.72
N VAL A 67 0.61 -3.35 9.19
CA VAL A 67 1.51 -2.70 8.24
C VAL A 67 2.87 -2.43 8.88
N LEU A 68 2.90 -1.94 10.13
CA LEU A 68 4.13 -1.71 10.88
C LEU A 68 4.95 -3.00 11.04
N GLY A 69 4.34 -4.06 11.57
CA GLY A 69 5.02 -5.34 11.79
C GLY A 69 5.51 -5.98 10.49
N THR A 70 4.78 -5.79 9.39
CA THR A 70 5.19 -6.24 8.06
C THR A 70 6.41 -5.46 7.55
N CYS A 71 6.43 -4.14 7.71
CA CYS A 71 7.59 -3.32 7.36
C CYS A 71 8.81 -3.67 8.23
N SER A 72 8.62 -3.89 9.52
CA SER A 72 9.69 -4.32 10.43
C SER A 72 10.26 -5.68 10.01
N LYS A 73 9.40 -6.65 9.67
CA LYS A 73 9.84 -7.96 9.17
C LYS A 73 10.68 -7.81 7.90
N TRP A 74 10.21 -7.01 6.94
CA TRP A 74 10.94 -6.74 5.70
C TRP A 74 12.28 -6.05 5.97
N LEU A 75 12.32 -5.06 6.86
CA LEU A 75 13.55 -4.32 7.21
C LEU A 75 14.63 -5.26 7.79
N LEU A 76 14.23 -6.20 8.66
CA LEU A 76 15.14 -7.21 9.22
C LEU A 76 15.75 -8.14 8.15
N GLU A 77 15.08 -8.32 7.01
CA GLU A 77 15.55 -9.13 5.89
C GLU A 77 16.43 -8.35 4.92
N ASN A 78 16.52 -7.02 5.07
CA ASN A 78 17.17 -6.11 4.11
C ASN A 78 18.16 -5.17 4.82
N PRO A 79 19.36 -5.66 5.22
CA PRO A 79 20.30 -4.92 6.07
C PRO A 79 20.89 -3.66 5.43
N CYS A 80 20.78 -3.50 4.10
CA CYS A 80 21.22 -2.28 3.41
C CYS A 80 20.31 -1.07 3.70
N ILE A 81 19.07 -1.32 4.12
CA ILE A 81 18.12 -0.27 4.51
C ILE A 81 18.23 -0.06 6.02
N HIS A 82 18.47 1.19 6.41
CA HIS A 82 18.64 1.57 7.82
C HIS A 82 17.29 1.85 8.49
N SER A 83 16.34 2.45 7.76
CA SER A 83 15.04 2.80 8.32
C SER A 83 13.92 2.88 7.29
N ILE A 84 12.71 2.66 7.79
CA ILE A 84 11.45 2.89 7.08
C ILE A 84 10.63 3.87 7.90
N GLU A 85 10.29 5.00 7.31
CA GLU A 85 9.43 6.03 7.91
C GLU A 85 8.02 5.89 7.33
N LEU A 86 7.02 5.66 8.20
CA LEU A 86 5.61 5.71 7.80
C LEU A 86 5.04 7.10 8.13
N ILE A 87 4.73 7.86 7.09
CA ILE A 87 4.27 9.24 7.18
C ILE A 87 2.78 9.28 6.85
N PHE A 88 1.99 9.80 7.79
CA PHE A 88 0.56 10.02 7.61
C PHE A 88 0.29 11.53 7.56
N PRO A 89 0.01 12.11 6.37
CA PRO A 89 -0.22 13.54 6.24
C PRO A 89 -1.49 13.98 6.98
N VAL A 90 -1.53 15.25 7.38
CA VAL A 90 -2.75 15.85 7.94
C VAL A 90 -3.80 15.97 6.83
N THR A 91 -5.00 15.48 7.11
CA THR A 91 -6.13 15.46 6.18
C THR A 91 -6.44 16.87 5.66
N GLY A 92 -6.59 17.04 4.35
CA GLY A 92 -7.03 18.29 3.71
C GLY A 92 -5.93 19.22 3.19
N HIS A 93 -4.64 18.91 3.42
CA HIS A 93 -3.53 19.78 3.00
C HIS A 93 -2.49 19.10 2.10
N TYR A 94 -2.69 17.83 1.75
CA TYR A 94 -1.74 17.07 0.91
C TYR A 94 -2.48 16.35 -0.19
N PHE A 95 -2.13 16.66 -1.44
CA PHE A 95 -2.51 15.87 -2.61
C PHE A 95 -1.45 14.81 -2.83
N MET A 96 -1.75 13.54 -2.52
CA MET A 96 -0.80 12.46 -2.76
C MET A 96 -0.82 12.07 -4.25
N PRO A 97 0.32 11.62 -4.81
CA PRO A 97 0.37 11.09 -6.17
C PRO A 97 -0.64 9.95 -6.42
N ALA A 98 -0.94 9.16 -5.39
CA ALA A 98 -1.96 8.12 -5.45
C ALA A 98 -3.36 8.71 -5.66
N ASP A 99 -3.71 9.80 -4.98
CA ASP A 99 -5.00 10.48 -5.13
C ASP A 99 -5.16 11.07 -6.53
N GLN A 100 -4.07 11.63 -7.08
CA GLN A 100 -4.05 12.11 -8.46
C GLN A 100 -4.35 10.97 -9.45
N GLN A 101 -3.78 9.78 -9.23
CA GLN A 101 -4.06 8.61 -10.07
C GLN A 101 -5.50 8.14 -9.95
N PHE A 102 -6.06 8.10 -8.75
CA PHE A 102 -7.48 7.80 -8.57
C PHE A 102 -8.36 8.80 -9.32
N GLY A 103 -8.04 10.10 -9.27
CA GLY A 103 -8.79 11.13 -10.00
C GLY A 103 -8.65 11.04 -11.53
N VAL A 104 -7.57 10.47 -12.07
CA VAL A 104 -7.45 10.17 -13.52
C VAL A 104 -8.29 8.96 -13.88
N ILE A 105 -8.21 7.89 -13.08
CA ILE A 105 -8.99 6.65 -13.30
C ILE A 105 -10.49 6.96 -13.22
N GLU A 106 -10.93 7.72 -12.21
CA GLU A 106 -12.33 8.12 -12.03
C GLU A 106 -12.84 8.94 -13.22
N ARG A 107 -12.04 9.87 -13.76
CA ARG A 107 -12.39 10.61 -14.96
C ARG A 107 -12.58 9.70 -16.18
N LYS A 108 -11.71 8.71 -16.36
CA LYS A 108 -11.86 7.73 -17.44
C LYS A 108 -13.10 6.85 -17.26
N LEU A 109 -13.37 6.43 -16.03
CA LEU A 109 -14.57 5.65 -15.69
C LEU A 109 -15.84 6.45 -15.96
N LYS A 110 -15.89 7.75 -15.61
CA LYS A 110 -17.04 8.63 -15.88
C LYS A 110 -17.34 8.82 -17.37
N ASN A 111 -16.33 8.71 -18.23
CA ASN A 111 -16.51 8.80 -19.69
C ASN A 111 -17.08 7.50 -20.30
N LYS A 112 -17.22 6.44 -19.50
CA LYS A 112 -17.75 5.16 -19.95
C LYS A 112 -19.19 5.00 -19.45
N GLU A 113 -20.13 4.96 -20.39
CA GLU A 113 -21.57 4.95 -20.07
C GLU A 113 -22.01 3.68 -19.33
N VAL A 114 -21.42 2.52 -19.67
CA VAL A 114 -21.78 1.23 -19.08
C VAL A 114 -20.51 0.40 -18.84
N ILE A 115 -20.45 -0.24 -17.67
CA ILE A 115 -19.44 -1.25 -17.31
C ILE A 115 -20.18 -2.58 -17.16
N LEU A 116 -19.93 -3.54 -18.05
CA LEU A 116 -20.61 -4.84 -18.05
C LEU A 116 -19.82 -5.88 -17.26
N HIS A 117 -18.48 -5.79 -17.29
CA HIS A 117 -17.60 -6.75 -16.66
C HIS A 117 -16.52 -6.09 -15.78
N PRO A 118 -16.16 -6.67 -14.61
CA PRO A 118 -15.09 -6.15 -13.75
C PRO A 118 -13.73 -6.01 -14.45
N ASN A 119 -13.47 -6.85 -15.44
CA ASN A 119 -12.25 -6.80 -16.25
C ASN A 119 -12.10 -5.45 -16.97
N GLU A 120 -13.20 -4.81 -17.35
CA GLU A 120 -13.16 -3.51 -18.03
C GLU A 120 -12.59 -2.41 -17.15
N ILE A 121 -12.84 -2.46 -15.83
CA ILE A 121 -12.23 -1.54 -14.87
C ILE A 121 -10.72 -1.79 -14.81
N THR A 122 -10.31 -3.06 -14.80
CA THR A 122 -8.90 -3.44 -14.78
C THR A 122 -8.16 -2.94 -16.03
N GLU A 123 -8.79 -3.00 -17.20
CA GLU A 123 -8.23 -2.46 -18.44
C GLU A 123 -8.03 -0.94 -18.36
N ILE A 124 -9.02 -0.21 -17.84
CA ILE A 124 -8.91 1.25 -17.67
C ILE A 124 -7.76 1.61 -16.72
N ILE A 125 -7.63 0.87 -15.61
CA ILE A 125 -6.53 1.07 -14.66
C ILE A 125 -5.18 0.76 -15.32
N ARG A 126 -5.11 -0.25 -16.20
CA ARG A 126 -3.89 -0.62 -16.94
C ARG A 126 -3.42 0.46 -17.91
N GLU A 127 -4.30 1.34 -18.36
CA GLU A 127 -3.92 2.47 -19.22
C GLU A 127 -3.05 3.49 -18.48
N THR A 128 -3.19 3.63 -17.16
CA THR A 128 -2.49 4.64 -16.35
C THR A 128 -1.43 4.07 -15.43
N SER A 129 -1.46 2.76 -15.18
CA SER A 129 -0.61 2.11 -14.19
C SER A 129 -0.21 0.69 -14.60
N SER A 130 0.89 0.21 -14.03
CA SER A 130 1.25 -1.21 -14.07
C SER A 130 0.36 -2.00 -13.13
N ILE A 131 -0.31 -3.02 -13.65
CA ILE A 131 -1.21 -3.86 -12.87
C ILE A 131 -0.40 -4.92 -12.12
N VAL A 132 -0.73 -5.11 -10.85
CA VAL A 132 -0.27 -6.23 -10.02
C VAL A 132 -1.52 -6.91 -9.45
N LYS A 133 -1.80 -8.15 -9.86
CA LYS A 133 -2.97 -8.89 -9.39
C LYS A 133 -2.67 -9.57 -8.06
N PHE A 134 -3.56 -9.42 -7.09
CA PHE A 134 -3.47 -10.20 -5.86
C PHE A 134 -3.71 -11.69 -6.14
N GLY A 135 -3.03 -12.55 -5.39
CA GLY A 135 -3.13 -14.02 -5.50
C GLY A 135 -2.28 -14.64 -6.60
N SER A 136 -2.02 -13.91 -7.69
CA SER A 136 -1.14 -14.34 -8.79
C SER A 136 0.21 -13.64 -8.72
N ASP A 137 0.26 -12.34 -9.02
CA ASP A 137 1.50 -11.56 -9.02
C ASP A 137 1.95 -11.23 -7.59
N CYS A 138 1.00 -10.82 -6.74
CA CYS A 138 1.24 -10.50 -5.33
C CYS A 138 0.58 -11.54 -4.43
N ILE A 139 1.41 -12.42 -3.84
CA ILE A 139 0.94 -13.43 -2.88
C ILE A 139 0.40 -12.74 -1.62
N VAL A 140 -0.86 -13.02 -1.28
CA VAL A 140 -1.51 -12.47 -0.08
C VAL A 140 -1.23 -13.38 1.11
N SER A 141 -0.47 -12.87 2.08
CA SER A 141 -0.17 -13.58 3.33
C SER A 141 -1.11 -13.15 4.46
N ASP A 142 -1.33 -14.05 5.43
CA ASP A 142 -1.99 -13.67 6.69
C ASP A 142 -1.03 -12.93 7.63
N TRP A 143 -0.81 -11.65 7.34
CA TRP A 143 0.02 -10.78 8.17
C TRP A 143 -0.58 -10.52 9.54
N ARG A 144 -1.91 -10.52 9.66
CA ARG A 144 -2.59 -10.30 10.93
C ARG A 144 -2.21 -11.36 11.94
N ASP A 145 -2.25 -12.64 11.58
CA ASP A 145 -1.84 -13.73 12.46
C ASP A 145 -0.33 -13.67 12.78
N LYS A 146 0.51 -13.51 11.73
CA LYS A 146 1.97 -13.42 11.89
C LYS A 146 2.40 -12.31 12.84
N VAL A 147 1.83 -11.11 12.66
CA VAL A 147 2.19 -9.94 13.47
C VAL A 147 1.66 -10.06 14.90
N ARG A 148 0.44 -10.59 15.10
CA ARG A 148 -0.12 -10.79 16.45
C ARG A 148 0.69 -11.76 17.31
N LYS A 149 1.39 -12.71 16.69
CA LYS A 149 2.29 -13.64 17.39
C LYS A 149 3.55 -12.97 17.93
N VAL A 150 3.94 -11.82 17.37
CA VAL A 150 5.19 -11.12 17.70
C VAL A 150 4.92 -9.84 18.48
N LEU A 151 4.00 -9.01 17.99
CA LEU A 151 3.62 -7.74 18.61
C LEU A 151 2.45 -7.96 19.58
N LYS A 152 2.65 -7.55 20.83
CA LYS A 152 1.58 -7.46 21.82
C LYS A 152 0.49 -6.49 21.33
N GLN A 153 -0.77 -6.83 21.60
CA GLN A 153 -1.87 -5.94 21.28
C GLN A 153 -1.80 -4.69 22.16
N THR A 154 -2.08 -3.51 21.61
CA THR A 154 -2.01 -2.25 22.35
C THR A 154 -2.97 -2.25 23.56
N THR A 155 -4.10 -2.95 23.47
CA THR A 155 -5.06 -3.15 24.56
C THR A 155 -4.53 -3.99 25.71
N SER A 156 -3.46 -4.77 25.50
CA SER A 156 -2.79 -5.57 26.53
C SER A 156 -1.62 -4.83 27.19
N CYS A 157 -1.23 -3.66 26.67
CA CYS A 157 -0.27 -2.79 27.33
C CYS A 157 -1.01 -1.95 28.38
N SER A 158 -0.99 -2.42 29.62
CA SER A 158 -1.38 -1.63 30.78
C SER A 158 -0.37 -0.48 30.97
N VAL A 159 -0.64 0.65 30.34
CA VAL A 159 0.13 1.88 30.57
C VAL A 159 -0.37 2.48 31.88
N GLN A 160 0.39 2.30 32.96
CA GLN A 160 0.15 3.03 34.20
C GLN A 160 0.71 4.44 34.04
N PHE A 161 -0.16 5.44 34.01
CA PHE A 161 0.26 6.82 34.17
C PHE A 161 0.71 7.01 35.62
N LYS A 162 1.97 7.40 35.83
CA LYS A 162 2.38 7.90 37.14
C LYS A 162 1.77 9.28 37.33
N GLU A 163 0.96 9.42 38.37
CA GLU A 163 0.56 10.73 38.92
C GLU A 163 1.79 11.49 39.47
#